data_AF-A0AA36F1G9-F1
#
_entry.id   AF-A0AA36F1G9-F1
#
_cell.length_a   1.000
_cell.length_b   1.000
_cell.length_c   1.000
_cell.angle_alpha   90.00
_cell.angle_beta   90.00
_cell.angle_gamma   90.00
#
_symmetry.space_group_name_H-M   'P 1'
#
loop_
_entity.id
_entity.type
_entity.pdbx_description
1 polymer ?
#
loop_
_entity_poly.entity_id
_entity_poly.type
_entity_poly.pdbx_seq_one_letter_code
_entity_poly.pdbx_strand_id
1 'polypeptide(L)'
;MAGTQVVDAIKLKGSTDIVAEYFYYGVNNILYQRGIYPPESFSEEKKFGLSLFVFEIEELKKYFDDIMSHVKEWLANMMLEKLVVVIRCADTNEVLERWQFDVEDDRPGTKENSNPAPKSEKTVREEIRAVMRQITATVTFLPLLETPCNFDVLVYTHKDLETPESWGETGPQFIANSSQTR
;
A
#
# COMPACT_ATOMS: atom_id res chain seq x y z
N MET A 1 25.98 -8.96 -4.89
CA MET A 1 25.17 -7.94 -5.57
C MET A 1 23.72 -8.35 -5.39
N ALA A 2 23.04 -7.76 -4.41
CA ALA A 2 21.63 -8.04 -4.18
C ALA A 2 20.83 -7.43 -5.34
N GLY A 3 20.01 -8.23 -6.01
CA GLY A 3 19.15 -7.76 -7.09
C GLY A 3 17.93 -7.04 -6.49
N THR A 4 17.73 -5.78 -6.86
CA THR A 4 16.66 -4.92 -6.34
C THR A 4 15.41 -5.03 -7.24
N GLN A 5 14.21 -5.16 -6.66
CA GLN A 5 12.98 -5.49 -7.40
C GLN A 5 11.88 -4.44 -7.28
N VAL A 6 11.17 -4.20 -8.38
CA VAL A 6 9.90 -3.45 -8.40
C VAL A 6 8.77 -4.47 -8.44
N VAL A 7 7.90 -4.46 -7.42
CA VAL A 7 6.72 -5.32 -7.39
C VAL A 7 5.64 -4.71 -8.28
N ASP A 8 4.96 -5.58 -9.04
CA ASP A 8 3.87 -5.21 -9.95
C ASP A 8 2.87 -4.24 -9.32
N ALA A 9 2.40 -3.30 -10.15
CA ALA A 9 1.34 -2.39 -9.77
C ALA A 9 0.05 -3.16 -9.50
N ILE A 10 -0.41 -3.13 -8.25
CA ILE A 10 -1.71 -3.69 -7.88
C ILE A 10 -2.77 -2.64 -8.21
N LYS A 11 -3.67 -2.98 -9.14
CA LYS A 11 -4.77 -2.13 -9.59
C LYS A 11 -6.01 -2.31 -8.69
N LEU A 12 -6.57 -1.21 -8.23
CA LEU A 12 -7.71 -1.23 -7.31
C LEU A 12 -8.94 -0.56 -7.91
N LYS A 13 -10.10 -1.20 -7.74
CA LYS A 13 -11.42 -0.71 -8.18
C LYS A 13 -12.46 -0.95 -7.10
N GLY A 14 -13.09 0.08 -6.54
CA GLY A 14 -14.12 -0.10 -5.51
C GLY A 14 -14.58 1.19 -4.86
N SER A 15 -15.43 1.09 -3.84
CA SER A 15 -15.76 2.25 -3.00
C SER A 15 -14.53 2.68 -2.19
N THR A 16 -14.49 3.95 -1.80
CA THR A 16 -13.41 4.54 -0.99
C THR A 16 -13.07 3.70 0.24
N ASP A 17 -14.08 3.22 0.98
CA ASP A 17 -13.86 2.44 2.20
C ASP A 17 -13.14 1.12 1.94
N ILE A 18 -13.44 0.49 0.80
CA ILE A 18 -12.83 -0.78 0.40
C ILE A 18 -11.37 -0.58 0.05
N VAL A 19 -11.08 0.43 -0.76
CA VAL A 19 -9.72 0.74 -1.21
C VAL A 19 -8.85 1.18 -0.03
N ALA A 20 -9.44 1.92 0.92
CA ALA A 20 -8.75 2.29 2.15
C ALA A 20 -8.49 1.08 3.06
N GLU A 21 -9.47 0.20 3.28
CA GLU A 21 -9.29 -1.02 4.07
C GLU A 21 -8.24 -1.94 3.42
N TYR A 22 -8.23 -1.98 2.09
CA TYR A 22 -7.20 -2.66 1.33
C TYR A 22 -5.80 -2.11 1.62
N PHE A 23 -5.58 -0.79 1.51
CA PHE A 23 -4.27 -0.19 1.81
C PHE A 23 -3.85 -0.46 3.24
N TYR A 24 -4.80 -0.35 4.18
CA TYR A 24 -4.53 -0.61 5.59
C TYR A 24 -3.93 -1.99 5.81
N TYR A 25 -4.62 -3.05 5.37
CA TYR A 25 -4.13 -4.41 5.54
C TYR A 25 -2.94 -4.73 4.65
N GLY A 26 -2.86 -4.13 3.46
CA GLY A 26 -1.81 -4.38 2.47
C GLY A 26 -0.46 -3.91 2.97
N VAL A 27 -0.38 -2.67 3.46
CA VAL A 27 0.84 -2.12 4.06
C VAL A 27 1.23 -2.93 5.28
N ASN A 28 0.29 -3.16 6.21
CA ASN A 28 0.54 -3.97 7.41
C ASN A 28 1.13 -5.35 7.10
N ASN A 29 0.56 -6.05 6.10
CA ASN A 29 1.05 -7.37 5.70
C ASN A 29 2.42 -7.30 5.01
N ILE A 30 2.71 -6.27 4.22
CA ILE A 30 4.06 -6.08 3.65
C ILE A 30 5.08 -5.90 4.78
N LEU A 31 4.80 -5.03 5.75
CA LEU A 31 5.73 -4.78 6.87
C LEU A 31 6.00 -6.05 7.68
N TYR A 32 4.96 -6.86 7.93
CA TYR A 32 5.10 -8.15 8.59
C TYR A 32 5.90 -9.17 7.74
N GLN A 33 5.50 -9.39 6.48
CA GLN A 33 6.09 -10.42 5.62
C GLN A 33 7.53 -10.10 5.19
N ARG A 34 7.89 -8.81 5.11
CA ARG A 34 9.27 -8.37 4.86
C ARG A 34 10.11 -8.26 6.12
N GLY A 35 9.53 -8.48 7.30
CA GLY A 35 10.26 -8.45 8.58
C GLY A 35 10.79 -7.06 8.92
N ILE A 36 10.09 -5.99 8.52
CA ILE A 36 10.48 -4.61 8.84
C ILE A 36 10.40 -4.36 10.35
N TYR A 37 9.41 -4.99 10.99
CA TYR A 37 9.29 -5.06 12.44
C TYR A 37 9.26 -6.51 12.92
N PRO A 38 9.66 -6.77 14.18
CA PRO A 38 9.59 -8.10 14.76
C PRO A 38 8.14 -8.66 14.82
N PRO A 39 7.91 -9.98 14.69
CA PRO A 39 6.58 -10.57 14.70
C PRO A 39 5.74 -10.24 15.95
N GLU A 40 6.37 -10.09 17.11
CA GLU A 40 5.73 -9.68 18.37
C GLU A 40 5.18 -8.26 18.36
N SER A 41 5.58 -7.45 17.38
CA SER A 41 5.03 -6.12 17.15
C SER A 41 3.70 -6.15 16.41
N PHE A 42 3.14 -7.34 16.10
CA PHE A 42 1.90 -7.50 15.36
C PHE A 42 0.91 -8.41 16.08
N SER A 43 -0.38 -8.15 15.89
CA SER A 43 -1.46 -9.07 16.23
C SER A 43 -2.11 -9.68 14.99
N GLU A 44 -2.57 -10.92 15.16
CA GLU A 44 -3.28 -11.65 14.11
C GLU A 44 -4.77 -11.26 14.14
N GLU A 45 -5.27 -10.77 13.00
CA GLU A 45 -6.67 -10.51 12.74
C GLU A 45 -7.22 -11.46 11.67
N LYS A 46 -8.35 -12.10 11.96
CA LYS A 46 -9.05 -12.94 10.98
C LYS A 46 -10.02 -12.10 10.16
N LYS A 47 -9.60 -11.72 8.96
CA LYS A 47 -10.35 -10.86 8.03
C LYS A 47 -10.31 -11.46 6.63
N PHE A 48 -11.40 -11.31 5.86
CA PHE A 48 -11.51 -11.80 4.48
C PHE A 48 -11.22 -13.30 4.28
N GLY A 49 -11.40 -14.10 5.33
CA GLY A 49 -11.05 -15.54 5.31
C GLY A 49 -9.54 -15.79 5.21
N LEU A 50 -8.73 -14.85 5.73
CA LEU A 50 -7.28 -14.91 5.89
C LEU A 50 -6.92 -14.54 7.33
N SER A 51 -5.76 -15.02 7.78
CA SER A 51 -5.07 -14.49 8.95
C SER A 51 -4.15 -13.38 8.46
N LEU A 52 -4.45 -12.13 8.84
CA LEU A 52 -3.70 -10.93 8.50
C LEU A 52 -3.02 -10.41 9.74
N PHE A 53 -1.87 -9.77 9.59
CA PHE A 53 -1.11 -9.23 10.72
C PHE A 53 -1.17 -7.71 10.69
N VAL A 54 -1.45 -7.10 11.84
CA VAL A 54 -1.56 -5.65 12.01
C VAL A 54 -0.60 -5.23 13.13
N PHE A 55 0.21 -4.19 12.92
CA PHE A 55 1.16 -3.78 13.94
C PHE A 55 0.43 -3.28 15.20
N GLU A 56 1.04 -3.45 16.38
CA GLU A 56 0.49 -3.05 17.68
C GLU A 56 1.21 -1.87 18.33
N ILE A 57 2.30 -1.41 17.73
CA ILE A 57 3.10 -0.28 18.24
C ILE A 57 2.26 1.01 18.16
N GLU A 58 2.02 1.64 19.30
CA GLU A 58 1.11 2.80 19.43
C GLU A 58 1.53 3.99 18.56
N GLU A 59 2.82 4.33 18.54
CA GLU A 59 3.36 5.42 17.72
C GLU A 59 3.18 5.13 16.22
N LEU A 60 3.38 3.87 15.81
CA LEU A 60 3.21 3.44 14.42
C LEU A 60 1.73 3.41 14.02
N LYS A 61 0.83 3.01 14.93
CA LYS A 61 -0.63 3.13 14.79
C LYS A 61 -1.03 4.56 14.54
N LYS A 62 -0.59 5.48 15.40
CA LYS A 62 -0.92 6.89 15.24
C LYS A 62 -0.42 7.46 13.92
N TYR A 63 0.82 7.17 13.55
CA TYR A 63 1.40 7.59 12.26
C TYR A 63 0.60 7.05 11.06
N PHE A 64 0.29 5.76 11.09
CA PHE A 64 -0.39 5.11 9.98
C PHE A 64 -1.87 5.49 9.89
N ASP A 65 -2.55 5.66 11.03
CA ASP A 65 -3.94 6.12 11.08
C ASP A 65 -4.07 7.56 10.53
N ASP A 66 -3.10 8.43 10.80
CA ASP A 66 -3.03 9.77 10.22
C ASP A 66 -2.93 9.69 8.69
N ILE A 67 -2.00 8.88 8.16
CA ILE A 67 -1.88 8.63 6.72
C ILE A 67 -3.19 8.10 6.13
N MET A 68 -3.78 7.09 6.76
CA MET A 68 -4.99 6.44 6.26
C MET A 68 -6.21 7.36 6.32
N SER A 69 -6.24 8.35 7.21
CA SER A 69 -7.29 9.36 7.25
C SER A 69 -7.26 10.25 6.00
N HIS A 70 -6.08 10.75 5.61
CA HIS A 70 -5.90 11.53 4.38
C HIS A 70 -6.13 10.70 3.13
N VAL A 71 -5.63 9.46 3.10
CA VAL A 71 -5.87 8.54 1.99
C VAL A 71 -7.36 8.32 1.74
N LYS A 72 -8.18 8.18 2.80
CA LYS A 72 -9.64 8.08 2.67
C LYS A 72 -10.25 9.35 2.08
N GLU A 73 -9.84 10.51 2.57
CA GLU A 73 -10.31 11.79 2.05
C GLU A 73 -9.96 11.96 0.56
N TRP A 74 -8.71 11.69 0.19
CA TRP A 74 -8.26 11.82 -1.20
C TRP A 74 -8.89 10.79 -2.13
N LEU A 75 -9.15 9.57 -1.65
CA LEU A 75 -9.93 8.58 -2.40
C LEU A 75 -11.37 9.06 -2.63
N ALA A 76 -12.03 9.61 -1.59
CA ALA A 76 -13.40 10.15 -1.72
C ALA A 76 -13.47 11.30 -2.73
N ASN A 77 -12.44 12.13 -2.74
CA ASN A 77 -12.33 13.31 -3.61
C ASN A 77 -11.71 13.03 -4.98
N MET A 78 -11.40 11.77 -5.35
CA MET A 78 -10.71 11.42 -6.61
C MET A 78 -9.31 12.01 -6.77
N MET A 79 -8.67 12.40 -5.68
CA MET A 79 -7.38 13.07 -5.74
C MET A 79 -6.20 12.10 -5.60
N LEU A 80 -6.44 10.83 -5.25
CA LEU A 80 -5.40 9.82 -5.06
C LEU A 80 -5.12 9.03 -6.36
N GLU A 81 -3.88 9.08 -6.84
CA GLU A 81 -3.44 8.30 -8.02
C GLU A 81 -2.79 6.98 -7.65
N LYS A 82 -1.87 6.99 -6.67
CA LYS A 82 -1.16 5.79 -6.23
C LYS A 82 -0.67 5.89 -4.79
N LEU A 83 -0.57 4.76 -4.12
CA LEU A 83 0.08 4.61 -2.82
C LEU A 83 1.34 3.75 -3.01
N VAL A 84 2.46 4.15 -2.43
CA VAL A 84 3.72 3.43 -2.56
C VAL A 84 4.33 3.18 -1.19
N VAL A 85 4.67 1.93 -0.89
CA VAL A 85 5.51 1.59 0.26
C VAL A 85 6.93 1.39 -0.24
N VAL A 86 7.85 2.18 0.31
CA VAL A 86 9.28 2.12 -0.01
C VAL A 86 9.99 1.48 1.16
N ILE A 87 10.77 0.44 0.91
CA ILE A 87 11.63 -0.20 1.91
C ILE A 87 13.07 0.16 1.58
N ARG A 88 13.80 0.67 2.58
CA ARG A 88 15.18 1.13 2.45
C ARG A 88 16.09 0.46 3.46
N CYS A 89 17.35 0.25 3.09
CA CYS A 89 18.38 -0.14 4.05
C CYS A 89 18.55 0.98 5.10
N ALA A 90 18.50 0.63 6.38
CA ALA A 90 18.57 1.61 7.47
C ALA A 90 19.94 2.32 7.55
N ASP A 91 21.02 1.63 7.13
CA ASP A 91 22.38 2.16 7.22
C ASP A 91 22.76 3.03 6.01
N THR A 92 22.36 2.61 4.80
CA THR A 92 22.78 3.25 3.55
C THR A 92 21.74 4.16 2.93
N ASN A 93 20.48 4.10 3.39
CA ASN A 93 19.30 4.70 2.76
C ASN A 93 19.04 4.21 1.32
N GLU A 94 19.68 3.13 0.88
CA GLU A 94 19.43 2.53 -0.42
C GLU A 94 18.01 1.97 -0.50
N VAL A 95 17.27 2.27 -1.58
CA VAL A 95 15.94 1.70 -1.82
C VAL A 95 16.07 0.25 -2.26
N LEU A 96 15.55 -0.66 -1.45
CA LEU A 96 15.61 -2.11 -1.68
C LEU A 96 14.33 -2.64 -2.34
N GLU A 97 13.18 -2.10 -1.97
CA GLU A 97 11.90 -2.49 -2.54
C GLU A 97 10.98 -1.28 -2.67
N ARG A 98 10.12 -1.32 -3.69
CA ARG A 98 9.11 -0.30 -3.93
C ARG A 98 7.82 -1.00 -4.34
N TRP A 99 6.90 -1.10 -3.40
CA TRP A 99 5.59 -1.69 -3.57
C TRP A 99 4.61 -0.61 -4.01
N GLN A 100 4.08 -0.72 -5.22
CA GLN A 100 3.18 0.28 -5.79
C GLN A 100 1.75 -0.26 -5.89
N PHE A 101 0.81 0.53 -5.40
CA PHE A 101 -0.62 0.30 -5.54
C PHE A 101 -1.22 1.43 -6.37
N ASP A 102 -1.68 1.10 -7.57
CA ASP A 102 -2.29 2.05 -8.48
C ASP A 102 -3.80 2.07 -8.28
N VAL A 103 -4.35 3.28 -8.14
CA VAL A 103 -5.79 3.48 -8.03
C VAL A 103 -6.32 3.76 -9.43
N GLU A 104 -7.20 2.89 -9.92
CA GLU A 104 -7.89 3.12 -11.18
C GLU A 104 -9.28 3.72 -10.90
N ASP A 105 -9.56 4.91 -11.42
CA ASP A 105 -10.92 5.44 -11.40
C ASP A 105 -11.76 4.73 -12.47
N ASP A 106 -12.79 4.01 -12.02
CA ASP A 106 -13.70 3.25 -12.88
C ASP A 106 -14.98 4.05 -13.19
N ARG A 107 -15.06 5.34 -12.82
CA ARG A 107 -16.16 6.18 -13.28
C ARG A 107 -15.99 6.49 -14.76
N PRO A 108 -16.98 6.16 -15.62
CA PRO A 108 -16.94 6.56 -17.01
C PRO A 108 -16.90 8.09 -17.07
N GLY A 109 -15.82 8.62 -17.63
CA GLY A 109 -15.44 10.03 -17.48
C GLY A 109 -16.54 11.01 -17.85
N THR A 110 -16.71 12.04 -17.02
CA THR A 110 -17.27 13.37 -17.37
C THR A 110 -18.51 13.44 -18.30
N LYS A 111 -19.34 12.39 -18.36
CA LYS A 111 -20.61 12.36 -19.09
C LYS A 111 -21.61 11.50 -18.34
N GLU A 112 -22.53 12.21 -17.70
CA GLU A 112 -23.83 11.74 -17.22
C GLU A 112 -23.85 10.66 -16.13
N ASN A 113 -24.23 11.10 -14.92
CA ASN A 113 -25.08 10.41 -13.93
C ASN A 113 -25.31 8.90 -14.13
N SER A 114 -24.27 8.09 -13.93
CA SER A 114 -24.46 6.71 -13.51
C SER A 114 -23.65 6.51 -12.25
N ASN A 115 -24.33 6.52 -11.09
CA ASN A 115 -23.77 5.89 -9.90
C ASN A 115 -23.43 4.44 -10.30
N PRO A 116 -22.15 4.03 -10.32
CA PRO A 116 -21.84 2.62 -10.50
C PRO A 116 -22.57 1.86 -9.38
N ALA A 117 -23.35 0.85 -9.76
CA ALA A 117 -24.09 0.07 -8.78
C ALA A 117 -23.11 -0.45 -7.72
N PRO A 118 -23.44 -0.36 -6.42
CA PRO A 118 -22.53 -0.79 -5.37
C PRO A 118 -22.13 -2.25 -5.61
N LYS A 119 -20.82 -2.48 -5.79
CA LYS A 119 -20.27 -3.84 -5.85
C LYS A 119 -20.72 -4.60 -4.59
N SER A 120 -21.08 -5.86 -4.74
CA SER A 120 -21.49 -6.66 -3.59
C SER A 120 -20.33 -6.80 -2.60
N GLU A 121 -20.60 -6.71 -1.28
CA GLU A 121 -19.59 -6.92 -0.24
C GLU A 121 -18.82 -8.24 -0.44
N LYS A 122 -19.48 -9.26 -0.98
CA LYS A 122 -18.85 -10.56 -1.24
C LYS A 122 -17.73 -10.44 -2.29
N THR A 123 -18.01 -9.81 -3.42
CA THR A 123 -17.03 -9.57 -4.49
C THR A 123 -15.84 -8.79 -3.97
N VAL A 124 -16.11 -7.77 -3.16
CA VAL A 124 -15.12 -6.90 -2.53
C VAL A 124 -14.18 -7.68 -1.61
N ARG A 125 -14.75 -8.53 -0.75
CA ARG A 125 -13.96 -9.39 0.15
C ARG A 125 -13.09 -10.37 -0.64
N GLU A 126 -13.61 -10.89 -1.76
CA GLU A 126 -12.86 -11.79 -2.65
C GLU A 126 -11.70 -11.07 -3.35
N GLU A 127 -11.90 -9.83 -3.80
CA GLU A 127 -10.85 -8.97 -4.38
C GLU A 127 -9.74 -8.70 -3.36
N ILE A 128 -10.08 -8.22 -2.15
CA ILE A 128 -9.08 -7.98 -1.08
C ILE A 128 -8.32 -9.27 -0.75
N ARG A 129 -9.03 -10.39 -0.63
CA ARG A 129 -8.42 -11.70 -0.35
C ARG A 129 -7.43 -12.11 -1.43
N ALA A 130 -7.78 -11.93 -2.71
CA ALA A 130 -6.91 -12.27 -3.83
C ALA A 130 -5.60 -11.46 -3.77
N VAL A 131 -5.70 -10.18 -3.46
CA VAL A 131 -4.54 -9.31 -3.41
C VAL A 131 -3.66 -9.58 -2.19
N MET A 132 -4.22 -9.81 -1.00
CA MET A 132 -3.41 -10.20 0.17
C MET A 132 -2.62 -11.49 -0.11
N ARG A 133 -3.26 -12.45 -0.80
CA ARG A 133 -2.57 -13.66 -1.28
C ARG A 133 -1.49 -13.35 -2.30
N GLN A 134 -1.71 -12.40 -3.21
CA GLN A 134 -0.71 -11.97 -4.17
C GLN A 134 0.51 -11.35 -3.47
N ILE A 135 0.31 -10.51 -2.45
CA ILE A 135 1.40 -9.94 -1.63
C ILE A 135 2.20 -11.09 -1.01
N THR A 136 1.54 -11.99 -0.28
CA THR A 136 2.22 -13.14 0.36
C THR A 136 2.95 -14.02 -0.65
N ALA A 137 2.34 -14.30 -1.81
CA ALA A 137 2.96 -15.09 -2.85
C ALA A 137 4.19 -14.39 -3.45
N THR A 138 4.09 -13.08 -3.71
CA THR A 138 5.20 -12.28 -4.26
C THR A 138 6.41 -12.31 -3.34
N VAL A 139 6.19 -12.19 -2.02
CA VAL A 139 7.26 -12.24 -1.01
C VAL A 139 8.11 -13.51 -1.14
N THR A 140 7.53 -14.65 -1.53
CA THR A 140 8.27 -15.91 -1.71
C THR A 140 9.29 -15.88 -2.85
N PHE A 141 9.17 -14.93 -3.78
CA PHE A 141 10.08 -14.74 -4.91
C PHE A 141 11.04 -13.56 -4.73
N LEU A 142 10.90 -12.80 -3.64
CA LEU A 142 11.80 -11.69 -3.32
C LEU A 142 13.04 -12.20 -2.60
N PRO A 143 14.23 -11.58 -2.82
CA PRO A 143 15.43 -11.88 -2.06
C PRO A 143 15.19 -11.66 -0.57
N LEU A 144 15.94 -12.36 0.28
CA LEU A 144 15.90 -12.09 1.71
C LEU A 144 16.49 -10.70 1.99
N LEU A 145 15.82 -9.92 2.84
CA LEU A 145 16.38 -8.70 3.39
C LEU A 145 17.34 -9.09 4.52
N GLU A 146 18.64 -9.01 4.25
CA GLU A 146 19.69 -9.40 5.19
C GLU A 146 20.15 -8.24 6.11
N THR A 147 19.61 -7.05 5.91
CA THR A 147 19.97 -5.83 6.65
C THR A 147 18.76 -5.23 7.35
N PRO A 148 18.94 -4.51 8.47
CA PRO A 148 17.88 -3.68 9.04
C PRO A 148 17.33 -2.72 7.99
N CYS A 149 16.00 -2.61 7.93
CA CYS A 149 15.32 -1.80 6.94
C CYS A 149 14.37 -0.81 7.60
N ASN A 150 14.26 0.38 7.02
CA ASN A 150 13.22 1.36 7.31
C ASN A 150 12.18 1.32 6.20
N PHE A 151 10.99 1.88 6.46
CA PHE A 151 9.98 2.03 5.43
C PHE A 151 9.42 3.45 5.41
N ASP A 152 8.89 3.83 4.25
CA ASP A 152 8.19 5.09 4.04
C ASP A 152 6.97 4.86 3.16
N VAL A 153 5.92 5.65 3.41
CA VAL A 153 4.70 5.66 2.59
C VAL A 153 4.69 6.93 1.76
N LEU A 154 4.68 6.78 0.44
CA LEU A 154 4.50 7.88 -0.49
C LEU A 154 3.09 7.84 -1.04
N VAL A 155 2.46 9.00 -1.05
CA VAL A 155 1.13 9.16 -1.61
C VAL A 155 1.22 10.10 -2.80
N TYR A 156 0.78 9.64 -3.96
CA TYR A 156 0.76 10.44 -5.17
C TYR A 156 -0.66 10.91 -5.41
N THR A 157 -0.82 12.22 -5.45
CA THR A 157 -2.09 12.88 -5.66
C THR A 157 -2.06 13.74 -6.91
N HIS A 158 -3.23 14.21 -7.34
CA HIS A 158 -3.34 15.21 -8.39
C HIS A 158 -2.57 16.48 -8.01
N LYS A 159 -1.88 17.07 -8.98
CA LYS A 159 -0.98 18.23 -8.79
C LYS A 159 -1.64 19.49 -8.20
N ASP A 160 -2.96 19.56 -8.27
CA ASP A 160 -3.74 20.72 -7.81
C ASP A 160 -4.11 20.63 -6.31
N LEU A 161 -3.75 19.53 -5.64
CA LEU A 161 -3.99 19.35 -4.21
C LEU A 161 -2.97 20.16 -3.39
N GLU A 162 -3.46 20.98 -2.45
CA GLU A 162 -2.58 21.61 -1.46
C GLU A 162 -2.04 20.56 -0.48
N THR A 163 -0.72 20.54 -0.30
CA THR A 163 -0.04 19.65 0.64
C THR A 163 -0.42 20.02 2.08
N PRO A 164 -1.01 19.10 2.88
CA PRO A 164 -1.35 19.40 4.27
C PRO A 164 -0.09 19.70 5.12
N GLU A 165 -0.25 20.43 6.21
CA GLU A 165 0.88 20.90 7.04
C GLU A 165 1.71 19.75 7.66
N SER A 166 1.08 18.62 7.97
CA SER A 166 1.75 17.41 8.47
C SER A 166 2.50 16.61 7.39
N TRP A 167 2.40 17.02 6.12
CA TRP A 167 2.98 16.33 4.97
C TRP A 167 4.10 17.15 4.33
N GLY A 168 5.10 16.45 3.81
CA GLY A 168 6.18 17.04 3.03
C GLY A 168 6.19 16.51 1.61
N GLU A 169 6.47 17.37 0.64
CA GLU A 169 6.74 16.94 -0.73
C GLU A 169 8.12 16.26 -0.80
N THR A 170 8.17 15.10 -1.44
CA THR A 170 9.39 14.31 -1.59
C THR A 170 9.54 13.79 -3.02
N GLY A 171 10.78 13.47 -3.40
CA GLY A 171 11.06 12.81 -4.66
C GLY A 171 10.43 11.41 -4.75
N PRO A 172 10.34 10.82 -5.94
CA PRO A 172 9.58 9.58 -6.17
C PRO A 172 10.21 8.30 -5.57
N GLN A 173 11.40 8.42 -4.98
CA GLN A 173 12.18 7.32 -4.39
C GLN A 173 12.32 6.13 -5.36
N PHE A 174 12.72 6.42 -6.60
CA PHE A 174 12.89 5.38 -7.62
C PHE A 174 14.08 4.46 -7.31
N ILE A 175 13.93 3.19 -7.69
CA ILE A 175 15.00 2.20 -7.61
C ILE A 175 15.91 2.35 -8.83
N ALA A 176 17.22 2.46 -8.60
CA ALA A 176 18.21 2.28 -9.66
C ALA A 176 18.34 0.77 -9.97
N ASN A 177 18.28 0.38 -11.25
CA ASN A 177 18.46 -1.01 -11.72
C ASN A 177 17.41 -2.05 -11.25
N SER A 178 16.12 -1.70 -11.29
CA SER A 178 15.04 -2.64 -10.93
C SER A 178 14.75 -3.72 -11.98
N SER A 179 14.50 -4.96 -11.56
CA SER A 179 13.83 -5.98 -12.39
C SER A 179 12.33 -6.07 -12.04
N GLN A 180 11.48 -6.21 -13.07
CA GLN A 180 10.04 -6.48 -12.93
C GLN A 180 9.76 -7.98 -12.98
N THR A 181 9.06 -8.51 -11.97
CA THR A 181 8.53 -9.88 -11.94
C THR A 181 7.18 -9.87 -12.65
N ARG A 182 7.06 -10.63 -13.76
CA ARG A 182 5.82 -10.81 -14.56
C ARG A 182 4.91 -11.90 -14.01
#